data_AF-A0A971E6W7-F1
#
_entry.id   AF-A0A971E6W7-F1
#
_cell.length_a   1.000
_cell.length_b   1.000
_cell.length_c   1.000
_cell.angle_alpha   90.00
_cell.angle_beta   90.00
_cell.angle_gamma   90.00
#
_symmetry.space_group_name_H-M   'P 1'
#
loop_
_entity.id
_entity.type
_entity.pdbx_description
1 polymer ?
#
loop_
_entity_poly.entity_id
_entity_poly.type
_entity_poly.pdbx_seq_one_letter_code
_entity_poly.pdbx_strand_id
1 'polypeptide(L)'
;MSKYLSLLKYEARTIVRDPINLYMCLFPIIVLILSSFVFPMIFESFDPMQEAMLKAVMLLLLVVILAFGSYFLAAMATFLLLEQKDEHTLNTIAVTPIGASGYLKLKMAYIYLMSVIGNIAILLGTKLIAGDRYTVLGMLALVPALMILEAFQGGLQYVLGIFPNFWAIKGILVSSMPVAHGANLSYPMYLLVGGVYDVVLSVAAYRFFSRGRSTRREGAPPDGQVSAPTCS
;
A
#
# COMPACT_ATOMS: atom_id res chain seq x y z
N MET A 1 -13.42 22.47 10.15
CA MET A 1 -13.32 21.10 9.59
C MET A 1 -14.01 20.92 8.23
N SER A 2 -15.06 21.69 7.89
CA SER A 2 -15.79 21.57 6.61
C SER A 2 -14.92 21.68 5.35
N LYS A 3 -13.86 22.51 5.37
CA LYS A 3 -12.94 22.73 4.23
C LYS A 3 -12.18 21.45 3.79
N TYR A 4 -11.75 20.62 4.73
CA TYR A 4 -11.08 19.35 4.40
C TYR A 4 -12.07 18.31 3.91
N LEU A 5 -13.29 18.31 4.46
CA LEU A 5 -14.37 17.41 4.05
C LEU A 5 -14.85 17.70 2.62
N SER A 6 -15.00 18.97 2.26
CA SER A 6 -15.36 19.37 0.88
C SER A 6 -14.29 18.95 -0.11
N LEU A 7 -13.01 19.05 0.29
CA LEU A 7 -11.89 18.67 -0.56
C LEU A 7 -11.78 17.14 -0.70
N LEU A 8 -12.02 16.40 0.39
CA LEU A 8 -12.11 14.93 0.35
C LEU A 8 -13.28 14.48 -0.55
N LYS A 9 -14.45 15.12 -0.46
CA LYS A 9 -15.60 14.84 -1.34
C LYS A 9 -15.29 15.11 -2.81
N TYR A 10 -14.51 16.14 -3.10
CA TYR A 10 -14.05 16.44 -4.46
C TYR A 10 -13.14 15.32 -4.98
N GLU A 11 -12.10 14.94 -4.25
CA GLU A 11 -11.18 13.84 -4.63
C GLU A 11 -11.91 12.50 -4.79
N ALA A 12 -12.81 12.17 -3.86
CA ALA A 12 -13.61 10.94 -3.94
C ALA A 12 -14.48 10.93 -5.20
N ARG A 13 -15.02 12.09 -5.60
CA ARG A 13 -15.80 12.21 -6.84
C ARG A 13 -14.91 12.08 -8.09
N THR A 14 -13.67 12.56 -8.05
CA THR A 14 -12.69 12.34 -9.14
C THR A 14 -12.40 10.86 -9.32
N ILE A 15 -12.08 10.14 -8.23
CA ILE A 15 -11.79 8.70 -8.26
C ILE A 15 -12.96 7.88 -8.81
N VAL A 16 -14.19 8.24 -8.44
CA VAL A 16 -15.40 7.54 -8.92
C VAL A 16 -15.74 7.89 -10.38
N ARG A 17 -15.37 9.09 -10.86
CA ARG A 17 -15.63 9.49 -12.25
C ARG A 17 -14.64 8.86 -13.24
N ASP A 18 -13.40 8.64 -12.82
CA ASP A 18 -12.38 8.07 -13.71
C ASP A 18 -12.44 6.54 -13.70
N PRO A 19 -12.70 5.90 -14.86
CA PRO A 19 -12.84 4.45 -14.92
C PRO A 19 -11.56 3.71 -14.53
N ILE A 20 -10.39 4.29 -14.79
CA ILE A 20 -9.08 3.73 -14.42
C ILE A 20 -8.91 3.72 -12.89
N ASN A 21 -9.21 4.84 -12.21
CA ASN A 21 -9.07 4.96 -10.76
C ASN A 21 -10.08 4.05 -10.03
N LEU A 22 -11.31 3.97 -10.55
CA LEU A 22 -12.33 3.06 -10.05
C LEU A 22 -11.89 1.60 -10.18
N TYR A 23 -11.34 1.21 -11.33
CA TYR A 23 -10.80 -0.13 -11.54
C TYR A 23 -9.66 -0.43 -10.57
N MET A 24 -8.71 0.49 -10.36
CA MET A 24 -7.61 0.32 -9.40
C MET A 24 -8.10 0.15 -7.96
N CYS A 25 -9.18 0.84 -7.56
CA CYS A 25 -9.78 0.67 -6.24
C CYS A 25 -10.58 -0.64 -6.10
N LEU A 26 -11.25 -1.09 -7.15
CA LEU A 26 -12.03 -2.34 -7.15
C LEU A 26 -11.17 -3.58 -7.37
N PHE A 27 -9.97 -3.42 -7.95
CA PHE A 27 -9.06 -4.52 -8.26
C PHE A 27 -8.81 -5.49 -7.09
N PRO A 28 -8.55 -5.03 -5.85
CA PRO A 28 -8.34 -5.95 -4.73
C PRO A 28 -9.58 -6.79 -4.41
N ILE A 29 -10.78 -6.22 -4.60
CA ILE A 29 -12.05 -6.93 -4.39
C ILE A 29 -12.30 -7.93 -5.52
N ILE A 30 -12.06 -7.53 -6.77
CA ILE A 30 -12.18 -8.41 -7.94
C ILE A 30 -11.25 -9.61 -7.78
N VAL A 31 -9.99 -9.37 -7.43
CA VAL A 31 -9.01 -10.44 -7.23
C VAL A 31 -9.36 -11.29 -6.02
N LEU A 32 -9.94 -10.74 -4.94
CA LEU A 32 -10.44 -11.53 -3.81
C LEU A 32 -11.56 -12.49 -4.24
N ILE A 33 -12.55 -12.01 -5.00
CA ILE A 33 -13.64 -12.85 -5.53
C ILE A 33 -13.06 -13.95 -6.42
N LEU A 34 -12.21 -13.56 -7.38
CA LEU A 34 -11.54 -14.52 -8.25
C LEU A 34 -10.74 -15.55 -7.44
N SER A 35 -10.04 -15.10 -6.38
CA SER A 35 -9.25 -15.97 -5.53
C SER A 35 -10.10 -16.96 -4.73
N SER A 36 -11.26 -16.51 -4.27
CA SER A 36 -12.14 -17.30 -3.42
C SER A 36 -12.97 -18.31 -4.19
N PHE A 37 -13.24 -18.09 -5.47
CA PHE A 37 -14.04 -19.00 -6.30
C PHE A 37 -13.19 -19.87 -7.24
N VAL A 38 -12.22 -19.26 -7.94
CA VAL A 38 -11.46 -19.97 -8.99
C VAL A 38 -10.46 -20.96 -8.40
N PHE A 39 -9.78 -20.60 -7.31
CA PHE A 39 -8.77 -21.48 -6.73
C PHE A 39 -9.35 -22.72 -6.06
N PRO A 40 -10.41 -22.64 -5.22
CA PRO A 40 -11.02 -23.85 -4.68
C PRO A 40 -11.52 -24.81 -5.75
N MET A 41 -12.10 -24.27 -6.84
CA MET A 41 -12.55 -25.07 -7.99
C MET A 41 -11.40 -25.81 -8.67
N ILE A 42 -10.25 -25.15 -8.84
CA ILE A 42 -9.05 -25.80 -9.39
C ILE A 42 -8.54 -26.87 -8.43
N PHE A 43 -8.55 -26.59 -7.12
CA PHE A 43 -7.95 -27.48 -6.11
C PHE A 43 -8.78 -28.72 -5.78
N GLU A 44 -10.10 -28.69 -5.96
CA GLU A 44 -10.96 -29.88 -5.88
C GLU A 44 -10.64 -30.94 -6.94
N SER A 45 -9.85 -30.60 -7.97
CA SER A 45 -9.40 -31.55 -9.00
C SER A 45 -8.08 -32.27 -8.67
N PHE A 46 -7.44 -31.98 -7.53
CA PHE A 46 -6.17 -32.59 -7.11
C PHE A 46 -6.37 -33.69 -6.04
N ASP A 47 -5.45 -34.67 -6.03
CA ASP A 47 -5.47 -35.87 -5.18
C ASP A 47 -5.42 -35.53 -3.66
N PRO A 48 -6.22 -36.17 -2.77
CA PRO A 48 -6.31 -35.82 -1.34
C PRO A 48 -5.02 -35.99 -0.52
N MET A 49 -4.01 -36.70 -1.06
CA MET A 49 -2.76 -36.98 -0.33
C MET A 49 -1.85 -35.74 -0.13
N GLN A 50 -2.14 -34.59 -0.76
CA GLN A 50 -1.34 -33.35 -0.63
C GLN A 50 -2.09 -32.16 0.01
N GLU A 51 -3.18 -32.43 0.75
CA GLU A 51 -4.04 -31.39 1.33
C GLU A 51 -3.31 -30.31 2.14
N ALA A 52 -2.24 -30.65 2.87
CA ALA A 52 -1.50 -29.69 3.68
C ALA A 52 -0.66 -28.71 2.83
N MET A 53 -0.07 -29.20 1.74
CA MET A 53 0.70 -28.38 0.80
C MET A 53 -0.24 -27.48 -0.02
N LEU A 54 -1.42 -28.00 -0.39
CA LEU A 54 -2.45 -27.28 -1.12
C LEU A 54 -3.02 -26.11 -0.30
N LYS A 55 -3.34 -26.35 0.98
CA LYS A 55 -3.78 -25.30 1.93
C LYS A 55 -2.73 -24.21 2.09
N ALA A 56 -1.44 -24.55 2.12
CA ALA A 56 -0.36 -23.57 2.18
C ALA A 56 -0.28 -22.72 0.89
N VAL A 57 -0.32 -23.32 -0.30
CA VAL A 57 -0.26 -22.57 -1.58
C VAL A 57 -1.46 -21.64 -1.76
N MET A 58 -2.65 -22.08 -1.39
CA MET A 58 -3.88 -21.30 -1.48
C MET A 58 -3.81 -20.03 -0.60
N LEU A 59 -3.18 -20.15 0.55
CA LEU A 59 -2.95 -19.05 1.47
C LEU A 59 -1.81 -18.12 1.04
N LEU A 60 -0.80 -18.63 0.33
CA LEU A 60 0.32 -17.85 -0.21
C LEU A 60 -0.24 -16.85 -1.19
N LEU A 61 -1.07 -17.38 -2.08
CA LEU A 61 -1.74 -16.59 -3.09
C LEU A 61 -2.62 -15.51 -2.46
N LEU A 62 -3.34 -15.82 -1.38
CA LEU A 62 -4.17 -14.86 -0.68
C LEU A 62 -3.36 -13.73 -0.02
N VAL A 63 -2.20 -14.04 0.57
CA VAL A 63 -1.26 -13.04 1.11
C VAL A 63 -0.66 -12.18 0.00
N VAL A 64 -0.31 -12.77 -1.14
CA VAL A 64 0.16 -12.03 -2.32
C VAL A 64 -0.93 -11.06 -2.78
N ILE A 65 -2.19 -11.49 -2.82
CA ILE A 65 -3.32 -10.62 -3.21
C ILE A 65 -3.52 -9.46 -2.22
N LEU A 66 -3.47 -9.75 -0.91
CA LEU A 66 -3.52 -8.73 0.15
C LEU A 66 -2.40 -7.69 -0.01
N ALA A 67 -1.18 -8.15 -0.26
CA ALA A 67 -0.04 -7.26 -0.47
C ALA A 67 -0.23 -6.41 -1.73
N PHE A 68 -0.58 -7.04 -2.85
CA PHE A 68 -0.80 -6.36 -4.14
C PHE A 68 -1.92 -5.32 -4.09
N GLY A 69 -3.00 -5.54 -3.34
CA GLY A 69 -4.11 -4.58 -3.25
C GLY A 69 -3.67 -3.21 -2.74
N SER A 70 -2.82 -3.17 -1.72
CA SER A 70 -2.27 -1.91 -1.18
C SER A 70 -1.32 -1.21 -2.16
N TYR A 71 -0.57 -1.97 -2.96
CA TYR A 71 0.31 -1.41 -3.99
C TYR A 71 -0.47 -0.74 -5.13
N PHE A 72 -1.60 -1.30 -5.56
CA PHE A 72 -2.45 -0.67 -6.58
C PHE A 72 -3.05 0.66 -6.11
N LEU A 73 -3.49 0.73 -4.84
CA LEU A 73 -3.97 1.99 -4.25
C LEU A 73 -2.85 3.04 -4.13
N ALA A 74 -1.62 2.61 -3.80
CA ALA A 74 -0.45 3.49 -3.76
C ALA A 74 0.00 3.96 -5.16
N ALA A 75 -0.12 3.11 -6.18
CA ALA A 75 0.15 3.48 -7.57
C ALA A 75 -0.86 4.52 -8.06
N MET A 76 -2.16 4.28 -7.83
CA MET A 76 -3.24 5.23 -8.15
C MET A 76 -2.98 6.61 -7.52
N ALA A 77 -2.65 6.62 -6.23
CA ALA A 77 -2.28 7.82 -5.51
C ALA A 77 -1.15 8.61 -6.17
N THR A 78 -0.13 7.89 -6.62
CA THR A 78 1.05 8.48 -7.26
C THR A 78 0.71 9.05 -8.63
N PHE A 79 -0.06 8.33 -9.45
CA PHE A 79 -0.53 8.82 -10.74
C PHE A 79 -1.39 10.07 -10.59
N LEU A 80 -2.33 10.07 -9.65
CA LEU A 80 -3.15 11.25 -9.36
C LEU A 80 -2.32 12.46 -8.90
N LEU A 81 -1.16 12.25 -8.26
CA LEU A 81 -0.25 13.32 -7.90
C LEU A 81 0.61 13.80 -9.08
N LEU A 82 0.99 12.89 -9.98
CA LEU A 82 1.75 13.21 -11.18
C LEU A 82 0.90 13.98 -12.17
N GLU A 83 -0.33 13.55 -12.42
CA GLU A 83 -1.27 14.23 -13.32
C GLU A 83 -1.53 15.68 -12.86
N GLN A 84 -1.76 15.89 -11.56
CA GLN A 84 -1.93 17.23 -10.99
C GLN A 84 -0.66 18.09 -11.02
N LYS A 85 0.51 17.44 -11.04
CA LYS A 85 1.79 18.12 -11.22
C LYS A 85 1.99 18.54 -12.67
N ASP A 86 1.61 17.69 -13.62
CA ASP A 86 1.78 17.91 -15.06
C ASP A 86 0.78 18.93 -15.59
N GLU A 87 -0.47 18.94 -15.09
CA GLU A 87 -1.49 19.93 -15.45
C GLU A 87 -1.34 21.28 -14.74
N HIS A 88 -0.28 21.47 -13.94
CA HIS A 88 -0.06 22.66 -13.11
C HIS A 88 -1.21 23.01 -12.15
N THR A 89 -2.18 22.11 -11.92
CA THR A 89 -3.32 22.29 -11.02
C THR A 89 -2.86 22.50 -9.57
N LEU A 90 -1.68 21.98 -9.21
CA LEU A 90 -1.05 22.26 -7.92
C LEU A 90 -0.79 23.76 -7.66
N ASN A 91 -0.58 24.57 -8.70
CA ASN A 91 -0.39 26.02 -8.56
C ASN A 91 -1.72 26.71 -8.22
N THR A 92 -2.80 26.27 -8.84
CA THR A 92 -4.17 26.72 -8.52
C THR A 92 -4.59 26.25 -7.13
N ILE A 93 -4.14 25.07 -6.69
CA ILE A 93 -4.38 24.58 -5.32
C ILE A 93 -3.54 25.35 -4.29
N ALA A 94 -2.37 25.86 -4.67
CA ALA A 94 -1.50 26.63 -3.77
C ALA A 94 -2.13 27.96 -3.31
N VAL A 95 -3.05 28.53 -4.10
CA VAL A 95 -3.79 29.76 -3.74
C VAL A 95 -5.07 29.48 -2.93
N THR A 96 -5.42 28.21 -2.68
CA THR A 96 -6.52 27.84 -1.79
C THR A 96 -6.12 27.99 -0.32
N PRO A 97 -7.07 28.21 0.61
CA PRO A 97 -6.76 28.41 2.03
C PRO A 97 -6.08 27.22 2.74
N ILE A 98 -5.92 26.07 2.06
CA ILE A 98 -5.30 24.85 2.59
C ILE A 98 -3.83 24.74 2.13
N GLY A 99 -3.48 25.38 1.01
CA GLY A 99 -2.16 25.36 0.39
C GLY A 99 -1.74 23.98 -0.14
N ALA A 100 -0.68 23.96 -0.95
CA ALA A 100 -0.19 22.73 -1.58
C ALA A 100 0.35 21.70 -0.57
N SER A 101 0.92 22.15 0.56
CA SER A 101 1.42 21.26 1.62
C SER A 101 0.29 20.62 2.43
N GLY A 102 -0.78 21.37 2.71
CA GLY A 102 -1.97 20.84 3.39
C GLY A 102 -2.74 19.86 2.51
N TYR A 103 -2.84 20.17 1.21
CA TYR A 103 -3.41 19.26 0.21
C TYR A 103 -2.66 17.92 0.14
N LEU A 104 -1.33 17.94 0.09
CA LEU A 104 -0.53 16.72 0.04
C LEU A 104 -0.70 15.86 1.30
N LYS A 105 -0.74 16.48 2.49
CA LYS A 105 -1.01 15.76 3.76
C LYS A 105 -2.39 15.11 3.75
N LEU A 106 -3.41 15.82 3.26
CA LEU A 106 -4.76 15.27 3.13
C LEU A 106 -4.79 14.08 2.17
N LYS A 107 -4.13 14.18 1.01
CA LYS A 107 -4.07 13.11 0.02
C LYS A 107 -3.40 11.86 0.61
N MET A 108 -2.23 12.01 1.24
CA MET A 108 -1.56 10.87 1.91
C MET A 108 -2.42 10.23 2.99
N ALA A 109 -3.10 11.02 3.84
CA ALA A 109 -3.98 10.51 4.89
C ALA A 109 -5.21 9.77 4.33
N TYR A 110 -5.78 10.27 3.24
CA TYR A 110 -6.90 9.65 2.55
C TYR A 110 -6.51 8.29 1.94
N ILE A 111 -5.37 8.23 1.25
CA ILE A 111 -4.87 6.98 0.63
C ILE A 111 -4.60 5.93 1.70
N TYR A 112 -4.00 6.34 2.83
CA TYR A 112 -3.80 5.47 3.97
C TYR A 112 -5.13 4.93 4.51
N LEU A 113 -6.13 5.79 4.72
CA LEU A 113 -7.45 5.38 5.18
C LEU A 113 -8.11 4.39 4.20
N MET A 114 -8.03 4.66 2.90
CA MET A 114 -8.54 3.75 1.86
C MET A 114 -7.81 2.41 1.85
N SER A 115 -6.48 2.41 2.02
CA SER A 115 -5.71 1.16 2.12
C SER A 115 -6.09 0.36 3.37
N VAL A 116 -6.33 1.01 4.51
CA VAL A 116 -6.78 0.34 5.74
C VAL A 116 -8.16 -0.27 5.53
N ILE A 117 -9.10 0.49 4.95
CA ILE A 117 -10.45 -0.01 4.64
C ILE A 117 -10.39 -1.17 3.64
N GLY A 118 -9.56 -1.06 2.60
CA GLY A 118 -9.34 -2.13 1.62
C GLY A 118 -8.81 -3.39 2.26
N ASN A 119 -7.79 -3.29 3.12
CA ASN A 119 -7.25 -4.43 3.86
C ASN A 119 -8.30 -5.06 4.79
N ILE A 120 -9.09 -4.25 5.50
CA ILE A 120 -10.19 -4.74 6.34
C ILE A 120 -11.23 -5.46 5.48
N ALA A 121 -11.62 -4.91 4.33
CA ALA A 121 -12.58 -5.51 3.42
C ALA A 121 -12.07 -6.86 2.87
N ILE A 122 -10.78 -6.97 2.54
CA ILE A 122 -10.19 -8.22 2.08
C ILE A 122 -10.15 -9.25 3.22
N LEU A 123 -9.72 -8.86 4.42
CA LEU A 123 -9.68 -9.75 5.58
C LEU A 123 -11.09 -10.27 5.95
N LEU A 124 -12.08 -9.37 5.99
CA LEU A 124 -13.47 -9.73 6.26
C LEU A 124 -14.05 -10.59 5.13
N GLY A 125 -13.82 -10.23 3.87
CA GLY A 125 -14.28 -11.01 2.73
C GLY A 125 -13.68 -12.41 2.70
N THR A 126 -12.39 -12.54 3.02
CA THR A 126 -11.74 -13.84 3.15
C THR A 126 -12.36 -14.67 4.28
N LYS A 127 -12.61 -14.06 5.44
CA LYS A 127 -13.24 -14.73 6.58
C LYS A 127 -14.68 -15.17 6.25
N LEU A 128 -15.45 -14.36 5.54
CA LEU A 128 -16.85 -14.64 5.20
C LEU A 128 -17.00 -15.69 4.11
N ILE A 129 -16.17 -15.61 3.06
CA ILE A 129 -16.29 -16.47 1.87
C ILE A 129 -15.55 -17.80 2.09
N ALA A 130 -14.48 -17.77 2.89
CA ALA A 130 -13.49 -18.82 2.94
C ALA A 130 -13.18 -19.30 4.37
N GLY A 131 -13.96 -18.88 5.36
CA GLY A 131 -13.72 -19.15 6.80
C GLY A 131 -13.55 -20.63 7.15
N ASP A 132 -14.24 -21.54 6.46
CA ASP A 132 -14.14 -22.98 6.69
C ASP A 132 -12.97 -23.65 5.94
N ARG A 133 -12.48 -23.02 4.86
CA ARG A 133 -11.40 -23.56 4.00
C ARG A 133 -10.03 -22.97 4.33
N TYR A 134 -10.01 -21.77 4.90
CA TYR A 134 -8.81 -21.00 5.24
C TYR A 134 -8.84 -20.73 6.73
N THR A 135 -8.28 -21.64 7.53
CA THR A 135 -8.06 -21.34 8.95
C THR A 135 -7.17 -20.11 9.03
N VAL A 136 -7.62 -19.10 9.79
CA VAL A 136 -6.92 -17.81 9.97
C VAL A 136 -5.47 -18.00 10.43
N LEU A 137 -5.16 -19.14 11.05
CA LEU A 137 -3.80 -19.54 11.43
C LEU A 137 -2.86 -19.78 10.23
N GLY A 138 -3.39 -20.10 9.05
CA GLY A 138 -2.57 -20.40 7.89
C GLY A 138 -1.98 -19.16 7.20
N MET A 139 -2.53 -17.96 7.46
CA MET A 139 -1.92 -16.67 7.05
C MET A 139 -0.61 -16.42 7.78
N LEU A 140 -0.50 -16.96 9.00
CA LEU A 140 0.73 -16.99 9.79
C LEU A 140 1.63 -18.17 9.46
N ALA A 141 1.14 -19.19 8.76
CA ALA A 141 1.91 -20.40 8.40
C ALA A 141 2.77 -20.24 7.14
N LEU A 142 2.71 -19.08 6.47
CA LEU A 142 3.30 -18.92 5.16
C LEU A 142 4.63 -18.20 5.10
N VAL A 143 4.75 -17.16 5.93
CA VAL A 143 6.05 -16.56 6.20
C VAL A 143 7.00 -17.56 6.84
N PRO A 144 6.60 -18.49 7.73
CA PRO A 144 7.46 -19.61 8.07
C PRO A 144 7.79 -20.48 6.86
N ALA A 145 6.89 -20.74 5.91
CA ALA A 145 7.26 -21.52 4.71
C ALA A 145 8.37 -20.85 3.86
N LEU A 146 8.33 -19.53 3.68
CA LEU A 146 9.41 -18.76 3.02
C LEU A 146 10.66 -18.58 3.90
N MET A 147 10.50 -18.57 5.22
CA MET A 147 11.61 -18.44 6.19
C MET A 147 12.27 -19.78 6.55
N ILE A 148 11.59 -20.89 6.27
CA ILE A 148 12.08 -22.26 6.40
C ILE A 148 12.94 -22.63 5.19
N LEU A 149 12.78 -21.96 4.03
CA LEU A 149 13.70 -22.11 2.90
C LEU A 149 15.13 -21.91 3.40
N GLU A 150 15.94 -22.97 3.30
CA GLU A 150 17.34 -22.97 3.78
C GLU A 150 18.15 -21.78 3.22
N ALA A 151 17.80 -21.32 2.01
CA ALA A 151 18.41 -20.17 1.36
C ALA A 151 18.27 -18.84 2.12
N PHE A 152 17.27 -18.67 2.98
CA PHE A 152 16.99 -17.43 3.72
C PHE A 152 17.14 -17.56 5.24
N GLN A 153 17.70 -18.68 5.73
CA GLN A 153 17.95 -18.86 7.16
C GLN A 153 19.16 -18.03 7.64
N GLY A 154 19.10 -17.55 8.88
CA GLY A 154 20.18 -16.76 9.51
C GLY A 154 20.14 -15.26 9.19
N GLY A 155 21.30 -14.64 8.93
CA GLY A 155 21.40 -13.20 8.71
C GLY A 155 20.79 -12.70 7.39
N LEU A 156 20.74 -13.55 6.37
CA LEU A 156 20.16 -13.22 5.06
C LEU A 156 18.65 -12.97 5.12
N GLN A 157 17.99 -13.43 6.18
CA GLN A 157 16.59 -13.16 6.43
C GLN A 157 16.30 -11.66 6.53
N TYR A 158 17.24 -10.86 7.03
CA TYR A 158 17.09 -9.41 7.15
C TYR A 158 17.11 -8.67 5.82
N VAL A 159 17.57 -9.31 4.74
CA VAL A 159 17.46 -8.77 3.37
C VAL A 159 15.99 -8.63 2.98
N LEU A 160 15.13 -9.55 3.43
CA LEU A 160 13.68 -9.44 3.26
C LEU A 160 13.08 -8.30 4.11
N GLY A 161 13.83 -7.73 5.06
CA GLY A 161 13.45 -6.54 5.82
C GLY A 161 13.35 -5.26 4.99
N ILE A 162 13.74 -5.30 3.71
CA ILE A 162 13.42 -4.24 2.73
C ILE A 162 11.89 -4.12 2.55
N PHE A 163 11.16 -5.23 2.69
CA PHE A 163 9.71 -5.23 2.60
C PHE A 163 9.10 -4.77 3.93
N PRO A 164 8.30 -3.69 3.96
CA PRO A 164 7.63 -3.19 5.18
C PRO A 164 6.90 -4.28 5.98
N ASN A 165 6.15 -5.13 5.26
CA ASN A 165 5.34 -6.18 5.84
C ASN A 165 6.16 -7.31 6.50
N PHE A 166 7.44 -7.45 6.16
CA PHE A 166 8.30 -8.51 6.71
C PHE A 166 8.41 -8.42 8.22
N TRP A 167 8.61 -7.21 8.77
CA TRP A 167 8.84 -6.99 10.19
C TRP A 167 7.63 -7.39 11.04
N ALA A 168 6.44 -7.00 10.61
CA ALA A 168 5.19 -7.35 11.28
C ALA A 168 4.96 -8.87 11.27
N ILE A 169 5.13 -9.52 10.12
CA ILE A 169 4.82 -10.94 10.00
C ILE A 169 5.87 -11.80 10.71
N LYS A 170 7.16 -11.45 10.62
CA LYS A 170 8.25 -12.08 11.37
C LYS A 170 8.00 -11.99 12.88
N GLY A 171 7.55 -10.82 13.36
CA GLY A 171 7.19 -10.64 14.75
C GLY A 171 6.11 -11.61 15.19
N ILE A 172 4.97 -11.64 14.49
CA ILE A 172 3.86 -12.53 14.86
C ILE A 172 4.30 -14.00 14.77
N LEU A 173 5.12 -14.34 13.77
CA LEU A 173 5.64 -15.69 13.61
C LEU A 173 6.46 -16.15 14.82
N VAL A 174 7.41 -15.33 15.29
CA VAL A 174 8.23 -15.66 16.47
C VAL A 174 7.37 -15.86 17.72
N SER A 175 6.24 -15.15 17.81
CA SER A 175 5.28 -15.31 18.90
C SER A 175 4.40 -16.56 18.78
N SER A 176 4.04 -16.99 17.57
CA SER A 176 3.14 -18.12 17.33
C SER A 176 3.86 -19.46 17.15
N MET A 177 5.09 -19.44 16.64
CA MET A 177 5.95 -20.61 16.43
C MET A 177 7.39 -20.24 16.82
N PRO A 178 7.80 -20.48 18.08
CA PRO A 178 9.15 -20.18 18.53
C PRO A 178 10.14 -21.20 17.95
N VAL A 179 10.49 -21.06 16.67
CA VAL A 179 11.61 -21.78 16.06
C VAL A 179 12.89 -21.06 16.47
N ALA A 180 13.69 -21.69 17.32
CA ALA A 180 14.92 -21.11 17.84
C ALA A 180 15.97 -20.95 16.73
N HIS A 181 16.13 -19.72 16.22
CA HIS A 181 17.25 -19.33 15.39
C HIS A 181 18.09 -18.30 16.15
N GLY A 182 19.42 -18.42 16.08
CA GLY A 182 20.36 -17.56 16.82
C GLY A 182 20.29 -16.06 16.47
N ALA A 183 19.49 -15.66 15.50
CA ALA A 183 19.29 -14.29 15.06
C ALA A 183 17.89 -13.72 15.35
N ASN A 184 17.04 -14.42 16.12
CA ASN A 184 15.68 -13.94 16.40
C ASN A 184 15.69 -12.81 17.45
N LEU A 185 15.07 -11.68 17.11
CA LEU A 185 14.76 -10.59 18.05
C LEU A 185 13.48 -10.91 18.83
N SER A 186 13.23 -10.17 19.92
CA SER A 186 11.94 -10.26 20.62
C SER A 186 10.80 -9.68 19.77
N TYR A 187 9.58 -10.18 19.98
CA TYR A 187 8.38 -9.68 19.27
C TYR A 187 8.25 -8.15 19.27
N PRO A 188 8.39 -7.45 20.41
CA PRO A 188 8.29 -5.99 20.44
C PRO A 188 9.38 -5.30 19.62
N MET A 189 10.59 -5.86 19.56
CA MET A 189 11.67 -5.30 18.75
C MET A 189 11.38 -5.39 17.25
N TYR A 190 10.78 -6.48 16.78
CA TYR A 190 10.35 -6.59 15.38
C TYR A 190 9.31 -5.52 15.01
N LEU A 191 8.34 -5.27 15.88
CA LEU A 191 7.35 -4.20 15.66
C LEU A 191 7.96 -2.80 15.69
N LEU A 192 8.91 -2.56 16.62
CA LEU A 192 9.58 -1.27 16.73
C LEU A 192 10.42 -0.98 15.48
N VAL A 193 11.21 -1.96 15.02
CA VAL A 193 12.02 -1.82 13.80
C VAL A 193 11.13 -1.59 12.58
N GLY A 194 10.05 -2.37 12.43
CA GLY A 194 9.08 -2.16 11.34
C GLY A 194 8.44 -0.78 11.38
N GLY A 195 7.96 -0.35 12.54
CA GLY A 195 7.33 0.98 12.70
C GLY A 195 8.30 2.13 12.42
N VAL A 196 9.54 2.06 12.90
CA VAL A 196 10.58 3.06 12.60
C VAL A 196 10.90 3.07 11.12
N TYR A 197 11.05 1.89 10.50
CA TYR A 197 11.32 1.75 9.07
C TYR A 197 10.22 2.41 8.21
N ASP A 198 8.95 2.14 8.53
CA ASP A 198 7.81 2.73 7.82
C ASP A 198 7.73 4.25 7.96
N VAL A 199 8.03 4.78 9.15
CA VAL A 199 8.11 6.23 9.38
C VAL A 199 9.26 6.85 8.58
N VAL A 200 10.44 6.23 8.58
CA VAL A 200 11.61 6.70 7.84
C VAL A 200 11.32 6.71 6.33
N LEU A 201 10.76 5.63 5.78
CA LEU A 201 10.34 5.55 4.38
C LEU A 201 9.32 6.63 4.03
N SER A 202 8.31 6.82 4.89
CA SER A 202 7.27 7.84 4.69
C SER A 202 7.86 9.26 4.68
N VAL A 203 8.79 9.55 5.59
CA VAL A 203 9.48 10.85 5.66
C VAL A 203 10.41 11.04 4.45
N ALA A 204 11.13 10.00 4.03
CA ALA A 204 12.01 10.04 2.87
C ALA A 204 11.22 10.32 1.58
N ALA A 205 10.10 9.61 1.37
CA ALA A 205 9.20 9.82 0.24
C ALA A 205 8.62 11.25 0.24
N TYR A 206 8.18 11.75 1.40
CA TYR A 206 7.71 13.12 1.54
C TYR A 206 8.80 14.15 1.23
N ARG A 207 10.04 13.93 1.70
CA ARG A 207 11.18 14.81 1.42
C ARG A 207 11.58 14.80 -0.05
N PHE A 208 11.58 13.64 -0.70
CA PHE A 208 11.86 13.53 -2.13
C PHE A 208 10.83 14.30 -2.95
N PHE A 209 9.54 14.13 -2.64
CA PHE A 209 8.46 14.84 -3.31
C PHE A 209 8.49 16.37 -3.06
N SER A 210 8.81 16.80 -1.83
CA SER A 210 8.90 18.24 -1.52
C SER A 210 10.15 18.91 -2.07
N ARG A 211 11.31 18.23 -2.09
CA ARG A 211 12.56 18.76 -2.66
C ARG A 211 12.47 19.02 -4.16
N GLY A 212 11.76 18.17 -4.91
CA GLY A 212 11.50 18.39 -6.34
C GLY A 212 10.79 19.71 -6.68
N ARG A 213 10.23 20.44 -5.68
CA ARG A 213 9.61 21.77 -5.88
C ARG A 213 10.56 22.94 -5.65
N SER A 214 11.65 22.78 -4.89
CA SER A 214 12.51 23.92 -4.50
C SER A 214 13.44 24.37 -5.63
N THR A 215 13.92 23.44 -6.46
CA THR A 215 14.88 23.71 -7.53
C THR A 215 14.31 24.48 -8.72
N ARG A 216 12.98 24.66 -8.81
CA ARG A 216 12.33 25.41 -9.91
C ARG A 216 11.96 26.85 -9.56
N ARG A 217 12.15 27.29 -8.30
CA ARG A 217 11.93 28.70 -7.91
C ARG A 217 13.11 29.62 -8.21
N GLU A 218 14.29 29.08 -8.49
CA GLU A 218 15.48 29.89 -8.83
C GLU A 218 15.63 30.21 -10.33
N GLY A 219 14.71 29.70 -11.18
CA GLY A 219 14.74 29.92 -12.63
C GLY A 219 13.64 30.85 -13.16
N ALA A 220 12.82 31.45 -12.31
CA ALA A 220 11.84 32.43 -12.76
C ALA A 220 12.56 33.77 -13.00
N PRO A 221 12.57 34.31 -14.25
CA PRO A 221 13.11 35.64 -14.48
C PRO A 221 12.33 36.65 -13.63
N PRO A 222 12.99 37.70 -13.10
CA PRO A 222 12.30 38.71 -12.32
C PRO A 222 11.24 39.38 -13.19
N ASP A 223 9.99 39.34 -12.71
CA ASP A 223 8.86 40.07 -13.30
C ASP A 223 9.23 41.56 -13.38
N GLY A 224 9.57 42.01 -14.58
CA GLY A 224 9.93 43.40 -14.83
C GLY A 224 10.29 43.62 -16.29
N GLN A 225 9.37 44.29 -17.01
CA GLN A 225 9.42 44.68 -18.42
C GLN A 225 8.91 43.54 -19.34
N VAL A 226 7.89 43.71 -20.19
CA VAL A 226 7.94 44.59 -21.37
C VAL A 226 6.51 44.88 -21.90
N SER A 227 6.24 46.19 -22.00
CA SER A 227 5.35 46.97 -22.90
C SER A 227 3.87 46.61 -23.11
N ALA A 228 3.03 47.61 -22.78
CA ALA A 228 1.65 47.77 -23.24
C ALA A 228 1.56 47.90 -24.77
N PRO A 229 0.48 47.40 -25.40
CA PRO A 229 0.25 47.60 -26.83
C PRO A 229 -0.19 49.04 -27.09
N THR A 230 0.61 49.78 -27.85
CA THR A 230 0.18 51.03 -28.48
C THR A 230 -0.86 50.70 -29.55
N CYS A 231 -2.09 51.14 -29.34
CA CYS A 231 -3.08 51.28 -30.41
C CYS A 231 -2.63 52.40 -31.36
N SER A 232 -2.45 52.05 -32.64
CA SER A 232 -2.44 52.96 -33.78
C SER A 232 -3.25 52.33 -34.89
#